data_AF-Q814E8-F1
#
_entry.id   AF-Q814E8-F1
#
_cell.length_a   1.000
_cell.length_b   1.000
_cell.length_c   1.000
_cell.angle_alpha   90.00
_cell.angle_beta   90.00
_cell.angle_gamma   90.00
#
_symmetry.space_group_name_H-M   'P 1'
#
loop_
_entity.id
_entity.type
_entity.pdbx_description
1 polymer ?
#
loop_
_entity_poly.entity_id
_entity_poly.type
_entity_poly.pdbx_seq_one_letter_code
_entity_poly.pdbx_strand_id
1 'polypeptide(L)'
;MANKRTRKKQIKKQQDRSLKQLGYSSKQISKLQGSTRQKVYKHEIEKKRKRDNYHMFRSLGFDSKESNRMKSWKPSRIESFLSEFNSKYLLVVYKDVTEETDSEALYLIKNRTKKRSTSSIKASIKGWLRAGMNQGYIGGYEMEVGNKEEIAFHQRAYHFRKYLQAYHGQGKQLKPLLNLLENMMVLLYTVEDKDEFVLDLIKNLRRLPYPEAHANADYIEEEFDLEESANHF
;
A
#
# COMPACT_ATOMS: atom_id res chain seq x y z
N MET A 1 44.73 -10.99 -9.54
CA MET A 1 43.94 -10.71 -10.76
C MET A 1 43.61 -12.02 -11.48
N ALA A 2 42.33 -12.40 -11.63
CA ALA A 2 41.98 -13.64 -12.33
C ALA A 2 42.32 -13.55 -13.83
N ASN A 3 43.15 -14.47 -14.31
CA ASN A 3 43.61 -14.56 -15.70
C ASN A 3 42.42 -14.56 -16.69
N LYS A 4 42.45 -13.77 -17.77
CA LYS A 4 41.36 -13.65 -18.77
C LYS A 4 40.87 -15.02 -19.29
N ARG A 5 41.78 -16.01 -19.36
CA ARG A 5 41.48 -17.40 -19.75
C ARG A 5 40.60 -18.13 -18.72
N THR A 6 40.84 -17.95 -17.41
CA THR A 6 40.04 -18.62 -16.36
C THR A 6 38.61 -18.06 -16.30
N ARG A 7 38.42 -16.74 -16.46
CA ARG A 7 37.09 -16.12 -16.59
C ARG A 7 36.28 -16.68 -17.76
N LYS A 8 36.88 -16.81 -18.95
CA LYS A 8 36.21 -17.40 -20.12
C LYS A 8 35.79 -18.86 -19.88
N LYS A 9 36.64 -19.66 -19.21
CA LYS A 9 36.35 -21.06 -18.85
C LYS A 9 35.17 -21.16 -17.85
N GLN A 10 35.14 -20.27 -16.85
CA GLN A 10 34.03 -20.20 -15.88
C GLN A 10 32.70 -19.82 -16.56
N ILE A 11 32.70 -18.79 -17.41
CA ILE A 11 31.51 -18.38 -18.18
C ILE A 11 31.00 -19.54 -19.05
N LYS A 12 31.90 -20.23 -19.74
CA LYS A 12 31.53 -21.41 -20.55
C LYS A 12 30.87 -22.49 -19.70
N LYS A 13 31.47 -22.85 -18.57
CA LYS A 13 30.91 -23.85 -17.63
C LYS A 13 29.54 -23.46 -17.11
N GLN A 14 29.33 -22.18 -16.79
CA GLN A 14 28.04 -21.67 -16.35
C GLN A 14 26.98 -21.77 -17.45
N GLN A 15 27.31 -21.38 -18.68
CA GLN A 15 26.42 -21.53 -19.83
C GLN A 15 26.06 -22.99 -20.11
N ASP A 16 27.02 -23.92 -20.02
CA ASP A 16 26.76 -25.35 -20.20
C ASP A 16 25.76 -25.87 -19.16
N ARG A 17 25.93 -25.48 -17.89
CA ARG A 17 25.02 -25.88 -16.80
C ARG A 17 23.60 -25.37 -17.06
N SER A 18 23.45 -24.09 -17.41
CA SER A 18 22.13 -23.52 -17.67
C SER A 18 21.45 -24.13 -18.89
N LEU A 19 22.18 -24.38 -19.99
CA LEU A 19 21.62 -25.02 -21.18
C LEU A 19 21.17 -26.46 -20.90
N LYS A 20 21.94 -27.21 -20.09
CA LYS A 20 21.54 -28.55 -19.64
C LYS A 20 20.25 -28.51 -18.82
N GLN A 21 20.12 -27.55 -17.89
CA GLN A 21 18.88 -27.35 -17.13
C GLN A 21 17.68 -27.00 -18.01
N LEU A 22 17.92 -26.46 -19.21
CA LEU A 22 16.91 -26.15 -20.22
C LEU A 22 16.64 -27.33 -21.18
N GLY A 23 17.23 -28.50 -20.95
CA GLY A 23 16.98 -29.72 -21.72
C GLY A 23 17.94 -29.95 -22.89
N TYR A 24 18.98 -29.11 -23.08
CA TYR A 24 19.97 -29.36 -24.12
C TYR A 24 20.89 -30.53 -23.75
N SER A 25 21.05 -31.47 -24.68
CA SER A 25 22.01 -32.57 -24.53
C SER A 25 23.45 -32.08 -24.66
N SER A 26 24.40 -32.80 -24.05
CA SER A 26 25.84 -32.51 -24.17
C SER A 26 26.31 -32.45 -25.64
N LYS A 27 25.72 -33.27 -26.52
CA LYS A 27 26.01 -33.30 -27.98
C LYS A 27 25.50 -32.05 -28.70
N GLN A 28 24.35 -31.50 -28.31
CA GLN A 28 23.84 -30.25 -28.88
C GLN A 28 24.67 -29.04 -28.44
N ILE A 29 25.09 -29.02 -27.17
CA ILE A 29 25.88 -27.92 -26.61
C ILE A 29 27.29 -27.87 -27.21
N SER A 30 27.91 -29.02 -27.47
CA SER A 30 29.26 -29.08 -28.08
C SER A 30 29.29 -28.57 -29.53
N LYS A 31 28.18 -28.65 -30.26
CA LYS A 31 28.01 -28.08 -31.60
C LYS A 31 27.92 -26.55 -31.60
N LEU A 32 27.58 -25.92 -30.48
CA LEU A 32 27.49 -24.47 -30.36
C LEU A 32 28.87 -23.85 -30.11
N GLN A 33 29.42 -23.16 -31.12
CA GLN A 33 30.72 -22.51 -31.07
C GLN A 33 30.61 -20.98 -30.95
N GLY A 34 31.62 -20.36 -30.34
CA GLY A 34 31.85 -18.91 -30.35
C GLY A 34 30.60 -18.05 -30.08
N SER A 35 30.28 -17.17 -31.03
CA SER A 35 29.18 -16.20 -30.95
C SER A 35 27.80 -16.86 -31.02
N THR A 36 27.64 -17.93 -31.80
CA THR A 36 26.38 -18.68 -31.94
C THR A 36 25.93 -19.23 -30.60
N ARG A 37 26.87 -19.79 -29.82
CA ARG A 37 26.60 -20.26 -28.46
C ARG A 37 26.07 -19.16 -27.55
N GLN A 38 26.68 -17.97 -27.60
CA GLN A 38 26.25 -16.86 -26.77
C GLN A 38 24.85 -16.35 -27.18
N LYS A 39 24.54 -16.32 -28.48
CA LYS A 39 23.21 -15.98 -29.00
C LYS A 39 22.16 -16.97 -28.50
N VAL A 40 22.40 -18.28 -28.68
CA VAL A 40 21.48 -19.34 -28.22
C VAL A 40 21.29 -19.29 -26.70
N TYR A 41 22.38 -19.16 -25.94
CA TYR A 41 22.29 -19.02 -24.49
C TYR A 41 21.43 -17.83 -24.06
N LYS A 42 21.65 -16.64 -24.62
CA LYS A 42 20.86 -15.45 -24.30
C LYS A 42 19.38 -15.64 -24.66
N HIS A 43 19.10 -16.21 -25.82
CA HIS A 43 17.75 -16.46 -26.30
C HIS A 43 16.98 -17.44 -25.39
N GLU A 44 17.61 -18.54 -25.01
CA GLU A 44 16.97 -19.57 -24.18
C GLU A 44 16.79 -19.13 -22.72
N ILE A 45 17.73 -18.36 -22.16
CA ILE A 45 17.54 -17.73 -20.85
C ILE A 45 16.38 -16.73 -20.88
N GLU A 46 16.28 -15.92 -21.93
CA GLU A 46 15.20 -14.95 -22.06
C GLU A 46 13.83 -15.63 -22.24
N LYS A 47 13.76 -16.72 -23.02
CA LYS A 47 12.55 -17.54 -23.12
C LYS A 47 12.15 -18.13 -21.77
N LYS A 48 13.11 -18.72 -21.04
CA LYS A 48 12.87 -19.28 -19.70
C LYS A 48 12.30 -18.20 -18.79
N ARG A 49 12.96 -17.04 -18.73
CA ARG A 49 12.53 -15.90 -17.93
C ARG A 49 11.11 -15.46 -18.26
N LYS A 50 10.77 -15.32 -19.55
CA LYS A 50 9.40 -14.98 -19.98
C LYS A 50 8.39 -16.04 -19.56
N ARG A 51 8.73 -17.33 -19.69
CA ARG A 51 7.85 -18.42 -19.26
C ARG A 51 7.64 -18.39 -17.73
N ASP A 52 8.71 -18.26 -16.97
CA ASP A 52 8.67 -18.24 -15.51
C ASP A 52 7.86 -17.02 -15.01
N ASN A 53 8.07 -15.83 -15.61
CA ASN A 53 7.27 -14.64 -15.35
C ASN A 53 5.78 -14.84 -15.69
N TYR A 54 5.46 -15.47 -16.83
CA TYR A 54 4.08 -15.74 -17.21
C TYR A 54 3.38 -16.62 -16.16
N HIS A 55 4.03 -17.69 -15.71
CA HIS A 55 3.46 -18.55 -14.66
C HIS A 55 3.32 -17.82 -13.33
N MET A 56 4.28 -16.99 -12.95
CA MET A 56 4.21 -16.15 -11.75
C MET A 56 2.97 -15.22 -11.78
N PHE A 57 2.72 -14.52 -12.88
CA PHE A 57 1.53 -13.67 -12.99
C PHE A 57 0.22 -14.47 -13.02
N ARG A 58 0.21 -15.64 -13.67
CA ARG A 58 -0.94 -16.56 -13.62
C ARG A 58 -1.24 -17.04 -12.20
N SER A 59 -0.22 -17.35 -11.41
CA SER A 59 -0.41 -17.75 -10.00
C SER A 59 -0.89 -16.62 -9.10
N LEU A 60 -0.67 -15.36 -9.50
CA LEU A 60 -1.19 -14.18 -8.80
C LEU A 60 -2.64 -13.84 -9.19
N GLY A 61 -3.26 -14.61 -10.09
CA GLY A 61 -4.66 -14.45 -10.50
C GLY A 61 -4.88 -13.66 -11.79
N PHE A 62 -3.83 -13.08 -12.39
CA PHE A 62 -3.95 -12.34 -13.65
C PHE A 62 -4.40 -13.24 -14.80
N ASP A 63 -5.20 -12.70 -15.72
CA ASP A 63 -5.69 -13.46 -16.85
C ASP A 63 -4.55 -13.83 -17.85
N SER A 64 -4.86 -14.64 -18.86
CA SER A 64 -3.87 -15.02 -19.86
C SER A 64 -3.38 -13.84 -20.70
N LYS A 65 -4.21 -12.83 -20.94
CA LYS A 65 -3.89 -11.67 -21.79
C LYS A 65 -2.94 -10.72 -21.06
N GLU A 66 -3.21 -10.43 -19.80
CA GLU A 66 -2.41 -9.65 -18.87
C GLU A 66 -1.08 -10.33 -18.60
N SER A 67 -1.09 -11.61 -18.23
CA SER A 67 0.14 -12.38 -18.00
C SER A 67 1.04 -12.39 -19.24
N ASN A 68 0.47 -12.47 -20.44
CA ASN A 68 1.22 -12.37 -21.69
C ASN A 68 1.83 -10.98 -21.96
N ARG A 69 1.17 -9.91 -21.51
CA ARG A 69 1.74 -8.54 -21.55
C ARG A 69 2.87 -8.38 -20.55
N MET A 70 2.72 -8.94 -19.35
CA MET A 70 3.65 -8.77 -18.24
C MET A 70 4.90 -9.67 -18.33
N LYS A 71 4.83 -10.81 -19.03
CA LYS A 71 5.94 -11.78 -19.11
C LYS A 71 7.27 -11.20 -19.59
N SER A 72 7.23 -10.16 -20.44
CA SER A 72 8.42 -9.51 -20.98
C SER A 72 8.99 -8.41 -20.08
N TRP A 73 8.32 -8.07 -18.97
CA TRP A 73 8.78 -7.03 -18.05
C TRP A 73 10.16 -7.34 -17.49
N LYS A 74 10.98 -6.30 -17.31
CA LYS A 74 12.31 -6.44 -16.69
C LYS A 74 12.17 -6.82 -15.21
N PRO A 75 13.14 -7.54 -14.62
CA PRO A 75 13.10 -7.92 -13.20
C PRO A 75 12.81 -6.76 -12.24
N SER A 76 13.47 -5.61 -12.41
CA SER A 76 13.23 -4.43 -11.58
C SER A 76 11.79 -3.91 -11.61
N ARG A 77 11.12 -3.99 -12.77
CA ARG A 77 9.71 -3.64 -12.90
C ARG A 77 8.81 -4.64 -12.19
N ILE A 78 9.16 -5.93 -12.24
CA ILE A 78 8.41 -7.00 -11.56
C ILE A 78 8.54 -6.84 -10.05
N GLU A 79 9.76 -6.62 -9.53
CA GLU A 79 9.99 -6.37 -8.11
C GLU A 79 9.20 -5.17 -7.62
N SER A 80 9.25 -4.04 -8.34
CA SER A 80 8.44 -2.86 -8.03
C SER A 80 6.94 -3.16 -8.03
N PHE A 81 6.48 -3.92 -9.04
CA PHE A 81 5.07 -4.28 -9.16
C PHE A 81 4.63 -5.21 -8.02
N LEU A 82 5.41 -6.23 -7.68
CA LEU A 82 5.07 -7.17 -6.60
C LEU A 82 5.09 -6.47 -5.23
N SER A 83 6.02 -5.54 -5.03
CA SER A 83 6.05 -4.69 -3.83
C SER A 83 4.76 -3.86 -3.69
N GLU A 84 4.31 -3.27 -4.81
CA GLU A 84 3.08 -2.48 -4.85
C GLU A 84 1.81 -3.33 -4.77
N PHE A 85 1.77 -4.47 -5.45
CA PHE A 85 0.65 -5.42 -5.46
C PHE A 85 0.39 -6.00 -4.07
N ASN A 86 1.46 -6.33 -3.33
CA ASN A 86 1.36 -6.82 -1.96
C ASN A 86 1.20 -5.70 -0.92
N SER A 87 1.21 -4.43 -1.34
CA SER A 87 1.02 -3.32 -0.42
C SER A 87 -0.45 -3.20 -0.02
N LYS A 88 -0.69 -3.04 1.27
CA LYS A 88 -2.00 -2.73 1.82
C LYS A 88 -2.12 -1.25 2.12
N TYR A 89 -3.32 -0.71 1.98
CA TYR A 89 -3.63 0.69 2.20
C TYR A 89 -4.85 0.79 3.09
N LEU A 90 -4.87 1.81 3.93
CA LEU A 90 -6.03 2.29 4.66
C LEU A 90 -6.68 3.40 3.85
N LEU A 91 -7.98 3.26 3.61
CA LEU A 91 -8.86 4.28 3.08
C LEU A 91 -9.81 4.71 4.19
N VAL A 92 -9.91 6.01 4.43
CA VAL A 92 -10.95 6.59 5.29
C VAL A 92 -11.73 7.58 4.47
N VAL A 93 -13.06 7.45 4.50
CA VAL A 93 -13.98 8.33 3.79
C VAL A 93 -15.00 8.91 4.76
N TYR A 94 -15.52 10.08 4.44
CA TYR A 94 -16.53 10.82 5.21
C TYR A 94 -17.74 11.10 4.33
N LYS A 95 -18.95 11.02 4.88
CA LYS A 95 -20.18 11.47 4.22
C LYS A 95 -20.95 12.41 5.14
N ASP A 96 -21.29 13.58 4.60
CA ASP A 96 -22.16 14.54 5.26
C ASP A 96 -23.62 14.06 5.22
N VAL A 97 -24.35 14.18 6.33
CA VAL A 97 -25.76 13.76 6.43
C VAL A 97 -26.69 14.72 5.69
N THR A 98 -26.30 15.98 5.51
CA THR A 98 -27.13 16.98 4.81
C THR A 98 -27.22 16.74 3.31
N GLU A 99 -26.41 15.83 2.75
CA GLU A 99 -26.25 15.58 1.31
C GLU A 99 -25.89 16.81 0.46
N GLU A 100 -25.78 18.00 1.06
CA GLU A 100 -25.10 19.18 0.56
C GLU A 100 -23.60 18.85 0.52
N THR A 101 -23.22 18.04 -0.46
CA THR A 101 -21.86 17.51 -0.58
C THR A 101 -20.94 18.60 -1.14
N ASP A 102 -20.95 19.79 -0.53
CA ASP A 102 -19.94 20.78 -0.79
C ASP A 102 -18.65 20.31 -0.14
N SER A 103 -17.76 19.85 -1.01
CA SER A 103 -16.37 19.50 -0.73
C SER A 103 -15.60 20.55 0.09
N GLU A 104 -16.16 21.76 0.26
CA GLU A 104 -15.56 22.88 0.94
C GLU A 104 -15.21 22.60 2.40
N ALA A 105 -16.11 22.02 3.21
CA ALA A 105 -15.84 21.84 4.64
C ALA A 105 -14.62 20.94 4.92
N LEU A 106 -14.62 19.72 4.37
CA LEU A 106 -13.48 18.81 4.50
C LEU A 106 -12.21 19.40 3.87
N TYR A 107 -12.31 20.05 2.71
CA TYR A 107 -11.17 20.65 2.03
C TYR A 107 -10.55 21.80 2.84
N LEU A 108 -11.38 22.68 3.39
CA LEU A 108 -10.96 23.79 4.24
C LEU A 108 -10.28 23.28 5.51
N ILE A 109 -10.87 22.29 6.18
CA ILE A 109 -10.30 21.70 7.40
C ILE A 109 -8.94 21.06 7.07
N LYS A 110 -8.85 20.24 6.01
CA LYS A 110 -7.58 19.64 5.55
C LYS A 110 -6.48 20.66 5.28
N ASN A 111 -6.84 21.77 4.63
CA ASN A 111 -5.88 22.82 4.30
C ASN A 111 -5.36 23.54 5.56
N ARG A 112 -6.23 23.74 6.56
CA ARG A 112 -5.85 24.32 7.85
C ARG A 112 -4.96 23.38 8.64
N THR A 113 -5.28 22.09 8.71
CA THR A 113 -4.53 21.11 9.52
C THR A 113 -3.14 20.82 8.94
N LYS A 114 -3.00 20.73 7.62
CA LYS A 114 -1.73 20.36 6.95
C LYS A 114 -0.55 21.26 7.34
N LYS A 115 -0.77 22.55 7.59
CA LYS A 115 0.27 23.54 7.92
C LYS A 115 0.62 23.59 9.41
N ARG A 116 -0.17 22.97 10.29
CA ARG A 116 0.04 23.02 11.74
C ARG A 116 1.22 22.14 12.17
N SER A 117 1.79 22.50 13.31
CA SER A 117 2.78 21.68 14.01
C SER A 117 2.10 20.45 14.63
N THR A 118 2.86 19.37 14.77
CA THR A 118 2.37 18.14 15.41
C THR A 118 1.85 18.41 16.83
N SER A 119 2.56 19.21 17.62
CA SER A 119 2.13 19.56 18.99
C SER A 119 0.80 20.29 19.03
N SER A 120 0.58 21.25 18.13
CA SER A 120 -0.67 21.99 18.02
C SER A 120 -1.84 21.08 17.63
N ILE A 121 -1.60 20.12 16.73
CA ILE A 121 -2.62 19.15 16.32
C ILE A 121 -3.00 18.25 17.51
N LYS A 122 -2.02 17.71 18.23
CA LYS A 122 -2.27 16.85 19.40
C LYS A 122 -3.08 17.55 20.50
N ALA A 123 -2.71 18.78 20.85
CA ALA A 123 -3.44 19.56 21.85
C ALA A 123 -4.90 19.80 21.44
N SER A 124 -5.14 19.99 20.16
CA SER A 124 -6.47 20.19 19.58
C SER A 124 -7.33 18.93 19.66
N ILE A 125 -6.79 17.78 19.22
CA ILE A 125 -7.47 16.48 19.33
C ILE A 125 -7.87 16.19 20.77
N LYS A 126 -6.94 16.39 21.73
CA LYS A 126 -7.24 16.24 23.17
C LYS A 126 -8.36 17.17 23.64
N GLY A 127 -8.37 18.41 23.15
CA GLY A 127 -9.44 19.36 23.44
C GLY A 127 -10.80 18.89 22.93
N TRP A 128 -10.86 18.30 21.74
CA TRP A 128 -12.09 17.74 21.18
C TRP A 128 -12.59 16.52 21.95
N LEU A 129 -11.70 15.58 22.29
CA LEU A 129 -12.05 14.36 23.03
C LEU A 129 -12.51 14.65 24.47
N ARG A 130 -11.92 15.68 25.11
CA ARG A 130 -12.31 16.10 26.46
C ARG A 130 -13.55 16.98 26.52
N ALA A 131 -14.00 17.47 25.37
CA ALA A 131 -15.23 18.25 25.32
C ALA A 131 -16.40 17.27 25.45
N GLY A 132 -16.90 17.08 26.68
CA GLY A 132 -18.07 16.25 27.00
C GLY A 132 -19.39 16.82 26.49
N MET A 133 -19.41 17.38 25.29
CA MET A 133 -20.59 17.93 24.63
C MET A 133 -20.54 17.66 23.13
N ASN A 134 -21.71 17.46 22.52
CA ASN A 134 -21.81 17.25 21.08
C ASN A 134 -21.51 18.54 20.31
N GLN A 135 -20.54 18.47 19.40
CA GLN A 135 -20.07 19.57 18.58
C GLN A 135 -19.36 19.03 17.34
N GLY A 136 -19.47 19.76 16.23
CA GLY A 136 -18.90 19.38 14.94
C GLY A 136 -19.96 19.36 13.84
N TYR A 137 -19.61 18.75 12.70
CA TYR A 137 -20.54 18.54 11.59
C TYR A 137 -21.31 17.24 11.75
N ILE A 138 -22.51 17.16 11.18
CA ILE A 138 -23.33 15.94 11.21
C ILE A 138 -22.93 15.08 10.00
N GLY A 139 -22.16 14.03 10.26
CA GLY A 139 -21.63 13.16 9.23
C GLY A 139 -21.21 11.80 9.78
N GLY A 140 -21.02 10.85 8.87
CA GLY A 140 -20.51 9.51 9.18
C GLY A 140 -19.19 9.24 8.47
N TYR A 141 -18.50 8.19 8.89
CA TYR A 141 -17.27 7.73 8.25
C TYR A 141 -17.33 6.25 7.91
N GLU A 142 -16.46 5.83 6.98
CA GLU A 142 -16.19 4.43 6.70
C GLU A 142 -14.67 4.23 6.57
N MET A 143 -14.18 3.08 7.04
CA MET A 143 -12.77 2.70 6.94
C MET A 143 -12.61 1.36 6.24
N GLU A 144 -11.67 1.29 5.30
CA GLU A 144 -11.34 0.05 4.60
C GLU A 144 -9.83 -0.18 4.59
N VAL A 145 -9.45 -1.44 4.80
CA VAL A 145 -8.07 -1.90 4.65
C VAL A 145 -8.03 -3.00 3.61
N GLY A 146 -7.30 -2.76 2.54
CA GLY A 146 -7.20 -3.69 1.41
C GLY A 146 -5.90 -3.53 0.66
N ASN A 147 -5.68 -4.40 -0.32
CA ASN A 147 -4.64 -4.18 -1.31
C ASN A 147 -4.96 -2.96 -2.19
N LYS A 148 -3.99 -2.54 -3.01
CA LYS A 148 -4.15 -1.35 -3.88
C LYS A 148 -5.39 -1.41 -4.78
N GLU A 149 -5.71 -2.58 -5.35
CA GLU A 149 -6.81 -2.74 -6.29
C GLU A 149 -8.17 -2.72 -5.59
N GLU A 150 -8.29 -3.40 -4.45
CA GLU A 150 -9.44 -3.36 -3.56
C GLU A 150 -9.72 -1.92 -3.13
N ILE A 151 -8.72 -1.21 -2.61
CA ILE A 151 -8.89 0.18 -2.20
C ILE A 151 -9.26 1.09 -3.37
N ALA A 152 -8.69 0.89 -4.56
CA ALA A 152 -9.08 1.65 -5.75
C ALA A 152 -10.51 1.35 -6.23
N PHE A 153 -11.03 0.15 -5.97
CA PHE A 153 -12.43 -0.19 -6.19
C PHE A 153 -13.32 0.51 -5.15
N HIS A 154 -13.01 0.38 -3.86
CA HIS A 154 -13.76 1.02 -2.78
C HIS A 154 -13.78 2.54 -2.92
N GLN A 155 -12.65 3.17 -3.24
CA GLN A 155 -12.56 4.62 -3.47
C GLN A 155 -13.53 5.07 -4.57
N ARG A 156 -13.64 4.32 -5.68
CA ARG A 156 -14.60 4.62 -6.75
C ARG A 156 -16.04 4.40 -6.30
N ALA A 157 -16.33 3.29 -5.62
CA ALA A 157 -17.66 2.97 -5.11
C ALA A 157 -18.17 4.04 -4.12
N TYR A 158 -17.31 4.45 -3.18
CA TYR A 158 -17.61 5.50 -2.21
C TYR A 158 -17.81 6.86 -2.90
N HIS A 159 -17.01 7.20 -3.91
CA HIS A 159 -17.20 8.41 -4.70
C HIS A 159 -18.59 8.47 -5.35
N PHE A 160 -19.06 7.37 -5.96
CA PHE A 160 -20.43 7.30 -6.52
C PHE A 160 -21.53 7.46 -5.45
N ARG A 161 -21.25 7.07 -4.21
CA ARG A 161 -22.14 7.25 -3.05
C ARG A 161 -22.00 8.63 -2.39
N LYS A 162 -21.29 9.57 -3.02
CA LYS A 162 -21.00 10.93 -2.53
C LYS A 162 -20.17 11.00 -1.24
N TYR A 163 -19.39 9.96 -0.95
CA TYR A 163 -18.40 10.06 0.13
C TYR A 163 -17.18 10.85 -0.34
N LEU A 164 -16.60 11.62 0.57
CA LEU A 164 -15.37 12.37 0.40
C LEU A 164 -14.21 11.62 1.03
N GLN A 165 -13.10 11.46 0.30
CA GLN A 165 -11.91 10.79 0.84
C GLN A 165 -11.27 11.66 1.93
N ALA A 166 -11.21 11.18 3.17
CA ALA A 166 -10.51 11.82 4.27
C ALA A 166 -9.01 11.44 4.29
N TYR A 167 -8.69 10.15 4.10
CA TYR A 167 -7.32 9.63 4.10
C TYR A 167 -7.15 8.48 3.11
N HIS A 168 -5.94 8.38 2.53
CA HIS A 168 -5.50 7.21 1.77
C HIS A 168 -3.99 7.04 1.97
N GLY A 169 -3.56 5.90 2.52
CA GLY A 169 -2.14 5.67 2.77
C GLY A 169 -1.84 4.37 3.52
N GLN A 170 -0.54 4.10 3.71
CA GLN A 170 -0.05 2.88 4.36
C GLN A 170 0.04 2.99 5.90
N GLY A 171 -0.43 4.07 6.52
CA GLY A 171 -0.37 4.26 7.97
C GLY A 171 1.04 4.44 8.57
N LYS A 172 2.10 4.50 7.75
CA LYS A 172 3.50 4.55 8.23
C LYS A 172 3.93 5.91 8.81
N GLN A 173 3.28 6.98 8.39
CA GLN A 173 3.65 8.34 8.80
C GLN A 173 2.64 8.87 9.81
N LEU A 174 3.12 9.27 10.99
CA LEU A 174 2.28 9.77 12.07
C LEU A 174 1.56 11.08 11.72
N LYS A 175 2.25 12.06 11.13
CA LYS A 175 1.66 13.39 10.87
C LYS A 175 0.39 13.33 9.98
N PRO A 176 0.36 12.58 8.86
CA PRO A 176 -0.87 12.36 8.11
C PRO A 176 -2.02 11.72 8.91
N LEU A 177 -1.71 10.82 9.85
CA LEU A 177 -2.72 10.19 10.73
C LEU A 177 -3.26 11.18 11.75
N LEU A 178 -2.41 12.01 12.35
CA LEU A 178 -2.83 13.08 13.24
C LEU A 178 -3.68 14.13 12.53
N ASN A 179 -3.35 14.47 11.28
CA ASN A 179 -4.21 15.33 10.46
C ASN A 179 -5.57 14.69 10.21
N LEU A 180 -5.62 13.37 9.93
CA LEU A 180 -6.87 12.65 9.77
C LEU A 180 -7.71 12.72 11.06
N LEU A 181 -7.12 12.39 12.21
CA LEU A 181 -7.78 12.47 13.51
C LEU A 181 -8.38 13.85 13.75
N GLU A 182 -7.58 14.91 13.65
CA GLU A 182 -8.04 16.29 13.83
C GLU A 182 -9.18 16.66 12.87
N ASN A 183 -9.11 16.25 11.60
CA ASN A 183 -10.19 16.53 10.66
C ASN A 183 -11.49 15.86 11.11
N MET A 184 -11.41 14.61 11.59
CA MET A 184 -12.59 13.83 11.99
C MET A 184 -13.15 14.27 13.34
N MET A 185 -12.31 14.75 14.26
CA MET A 185 -12.76 15.39 15.50
C MET A 185 -13.66 16.61 15.23
N VAL A 186 -13.39 17.35 14.15
CA VAL A 186 -14.22 18.49 13.74
C VAL A 186 -15.46 18.03 12.98
N LEU A 187 -15.35 16.97 12.18
CA LEU A 187 -16.38 16.52 11.25
C LEU A 187 -17.42 15.57 11.84
N LEU A 188 -17.14 14.96 12.99
CA LEU A 188 -18.08 14.07 13.67
C LEU A 188 -18.79 14.85 14.78
N TYR A 189 -20.11 14.69 14.87
CA TYR A 189 -20.93 15.51 15.75
C TYR A 189 -20.89 15.02 17.20
N THR A 190 -21.15 13.73 17.42
CA THR A 190 -21.27 13.19 18.78
C THR A 190 -19.91 12.94 19.41
N VAL A 191 -19.86 12.82 20.74
CA VAL A 191 -18.63 12.44 21.45
C VAL A 191 -18.31 10.97 21.15
N GLU A 192 -19.35 10.14 21.13
CA GLU A 192 -19.28 8.70 20.87
C GLU A 192 -18.69 8.39 19.49
N ASP A 193 -19.15 9.09 18.43
CA ASP A 193 -18.60 8.91 17.07
C ASP A 193 -17.10 9.26 17.01
N LYS A 194 -16.66 10.24 17.81
CA LYS A 194 -15.24 10.64 17.88
C LYS A 194 -14.41 9.57 18.55
N ASP A 195 -14.86 9.05 19.69
CA ASP A 195 -14.17 7.96 20.40
C ASP A 195 -14.13 6.68 19.53
N GLU A 196 -15.26 6.31 18.93
CA GLU A 196 -15.36 5.16 18.03
C GLU A 196 -14.41 5.31 16.84
N PHE A 197 -14.31 6.52 16.26
CA PHE A 197 -13.37 6.80 15.18
C PHE A 197 -11.91 6.54 15.58
N VAL A 198 -11.50 6.95 16.79
CA VAL A 198 -10.13 6.71 17.28
C VAL A 198 -9.88 5.20 17.40
N LEU A 199 -10.82 4.47 18.01
CA LEU A 199 -10.72 3.01 18.18
C LEU A 199 -10.66 2.27 16.84
N ASP A 200 -11.52 2.64 15.90
CA ASP A 200 -11.54 2.06 14.56
C ASP A 200 -10.25 2.36 13.79
N LEU A 201 -9.71 3.56 13.93
CA LEU A 201 -8.43 3.92 13.32
C LEU A 201 -7.31 3.04 13.87
N ILE A 202 -7.20 2.88 15.19
CA ILE A 202 -6.21 2.02 15.85
C ILE A 202 -6.33 0.58 15.35
N LYS A 203 -7.55 0.03 15.37
CA LYS A 203 -7.85 -1.33 14.90
C LYS A 203 -7.43 -1.54 13.45
N ASN A 204 -7.75 -0.59 12.56
CA ASN A 204 -7.41 -0.69 11.15
C ASN A 204 -5.90 -0.49 10.88
N LEU A 205 -5.21 0.36 11.65
CA LEU A 205 -3.75 0.47 11.59
C LEU A 205 -3.07 -0.84 11.98
N ARG A 206 -3.55 -1.52 13.02
CA ARG A 206 -3.07 -2.85 13.45
C ARG A 206 -3.30 -3.95 12.40
N ARG A 207 -4.29 -3.80 11.52
CA ARG A 207 -4.55 -4.75 10.40
C ARG A 207 -3.59 -4.58 9.22
N LEU A 208 -2.88 -3.46 9.13
CA LEU A 208 -1.86 -3.26 8.09
C LEU A 208 -0.64 -4.15 8.38
N PRO A 209 0.13 -4.58 7.37
CA PRO A 209 1.28 -5.46 7.56
C PRO A 209 2.56 -4.69 7.92
N TYR A 210 2.45 -3.43 8.32
CA TYR A 210 3.59 -2.53 8.49
C TYR A 210 3.86 -2.26 9.98
N PRO A 211 5.05 -2.59 10.49
CA PRO A 211 5.41 -2.31 11.88
C PRO A 211 5.28 -0.83 12.25
N GLU A 212 5.57 0.08 11.32
CA GLU A 212 5.43 1.52 11.56
C GLU A 212 3.96 1.93 11.73
N ALA A 213 3.03 1.25 11.06
CA ALA A 213 1.60 1.48 11.26
C ALA A 213 1.14 0.99 12.63
N HIS A 214 1.68 -0.13 13.12
CA HIS A 214 1.40 -0.66 14.45
C HIS A 214 1.94 0.28 15.54
N ALA A 215 3.20 0.72 15.42
CA ALA A 215 3.79 1.68 16.34
C ALA A 215 3.01 3.00 16.38
N ASN A 216 2.47 3.46 15.24
CA ASN A 216 1.59 4.63 15.22
C ASN A 216 0.24 4.35 15.89
N ALA A 217 -0.30 3.13 15.80
CA ALA A 217 -1.54 2.74 16.47
C ALA A 217 -1.36 2.77 17.99
N ASP A 218 -0.28 2.17 18.49
CA ASP A 218 0.06 2.14 19.92
C ASP A 218 0.30 3.56 20.45
N TYR A 219 1.02 4.39 19.69
CA TYR A 219 1.19 5.81 20.04
C TYR A 219 -0.13 6.58 20.14
N ILE A 220 -1.07 6.35 19.21
CA ILE A 220 -2.39 7.01 19.22
C ILE A 220 -3.20 6.55 20.43
N GLU A 221 -3.20 5.24 20.72
CA GLU A 221 -3.87 4.66 21.89
C GLU A 221 -3.36 5.26 23.20
N GLU A 222 -2.03 5.33 23.37
CA GLU A 222 -1.39 5.91 24.56
C GLU A 222 -1.59 7.44 24.67
N GLU A 223 -1.45 8.18 23.57
CA GLU A 223 -1.46 9.65 23.62
C GLU A 223 -2.85 10.22 23.89
N PHE A 224 -3.90 9.56 23.37
CA PHE A 224 -5.27 10.09 23.40
C PHE A 224 -6.20 9.37 24.39
N ASP A 225 -5.63 8.55 25.28
CA ASP A 225 -6.24 7.91 26.47
C ASP A 225 -7.78 7.97 26.52
N LEU A 226 -8.40 6.94 25.97
CA LEU A 226 -9.86 6.84 25.80
C LEU A 226 -10.58 6.38 27.09
N GLU A 227 -9.85 6.22 28.21
CA GLU A 227 -10.46 5.84 29.50
C GLU A 227 -11.21 7.00 30.17
N GLU A 228 -10.87 8.27 29.88
CA GLU A 228 -11.57 9.43 30.46
C GLU A 228 -12.99 9.61 29.88
N SER A 229 -13.28 9.13 28.68
CA SER A 229 -14.58 9.28 28.00
C SER A 229 -15.69 8.44 28.64
N ALA A 230 -15.34 7.41 29.40
CA ALA A 230 -16.30 6.57 30.13
C ALA A 230 -17.05 7.31 31.27
N ASN A 231 -16.62 8.53 31.62
CA ASN A 231 -17.27 9.38 32.61
C ASN A 231 -18.39 10.27 32.03
N HIS A 232 -18.75 10.10 30.75
CA HIS A 232 -19.85 10.84 30.11
C HIS A 232 -21.22 10.13 30.17
N PHE A 233 -21.32 9.04 30.95
CA PHE A 233 -22.58 8.36 31.30
C PHE A 233 -23.07 8.73 32.70
#